data_AF-A0A7S2REL2-F1
#
_entry.id   AF-A0A7S2REL2-F1
#
_cell.length_a   1.000
_cell.length_b   1.000
_cell.length_c   1.000
_cell.angle_alpha   90.00
_cell.angle_beta   90.00
_cell.angle_gamma   90.00
#
_symmetry.space_group_name_H-M   'P 1'
#
loop_
_entity.id
_entity.type
_entity.pdbx_description
1 polymer ?
#
loop_
_entity_poly.entity_id
_entity_poly.type
_entity_poly.pdbx_seq_one_letter_code
_entity_poly.pdbx_strand_id
1 'polypeptide(L)'
;GFSAFASCPPSLARQSERNGGRFSDTFVANVGAMGHVVALMLYVLPFSVIYGQMGGLFVIQANSLEVAGPINSGFLNNFDAIGVLIAGVVIGNGIYPFLDKRGIKLSMMTKFGIGSFLSCVAVLFGIMIDHMMKSQYAKNGEKISIFWMAIPFLLIGFGEVFVYSTSYELAFTLSPEGFKAFGSALNLFVIGCINNLIVTALLKACNSMIVYPPNPKMELKEMKYYAETRLDEYYWILFGIGAIGVIAPAIPWSRQYYNYCWNRAEKLKQG
;
A
#
# COMPACT_ATOMS: atom_id res chain seq x y z
N GLY A 1 -19.50 -46.09 -16.54
CA GLY A 1 -18.57 -45.44 -17.49
C GLY A 1 -18.75 -43.95 -17.42
N PHE A 2 -17.86 -43.26 -16.71
CA PHE A 2 -17.73 -41.80 -16.72
C PHE A 2 -16.29 -41.48 -17.11
N SER A 3 -15.92 -41.85 -18.34
CA SER A 3 -14.61 -41.61 -18.95
C SER A 3 -14.83 -40.84 -20.24
N ALA A 4 -15.30 -39.58 -20.14
CA ALA A 4 -15.48 -38.73 -21.32
C ALA A 4 -15.45 -37.22 -21.04
N PHE A 5 -14.95 -36.78 -19.88
CA PHE A 5 -14.49 -35.39 -19.72
C PHE A 5 -12.97 -35.41 -19.62
N ALA A 6 -12.33 -35.66 -20.76
CA ALA A 6 -10.92 -35.38 -20.94
C ALA A 6 -10.72 -33.86 -20.77
N SER A 7 -10.40 -33.48 -19.54
CA SER A 7 -9.65 -32.30 -19.13
C SER A 7 -9.26 -31.36 -20.28
N CYS A 8 -10.09 -30.35 -20.56
CA CYS A 8 -9.62 -29.16 -21.23
C CYS A 8 -8.45 -28.60 -20.40
N PRO A 9 -7.24 -28.46 -20.96
CA PRO A 9 -6.17 -27.78 -20.26
C PRO A 9 -6.62 -26.33 -19.97
N PRO A 10 -6.20 -25.71 -18.85
CA PRO A 10 -6.46 -24.29 -18.60
C PRO A 10 -6.07 -23.45 -19.83
N SER A 11 -6.74 -22.32 -20.07
CA SER A 11 -6.63 -21.53 -21.32
C SER A 11 -5.18 -21.26 -21.78
N LEU A 12 -4.26 -21.05 -20.82
CA LEU A 12 -2.83 -20.90 -21.05
C LEU A 12 -2.13 -22.20 -21.49
N ALA A 13 -2.46 -23.34 -20.88
CA ALA A 13 -1.86 -24.63 -21.22
C ALA A 13 -2.23 -25.09 -22.64
N ARG A 14 -3.34 -24.61 -23.20
CA ARG A 14 -3.72 -24.85 -24.60
C ARG A 14 -2.80 -24.15 -25.61
N GLN A 15 -2.04 -23.14 -25.18
CA GLN A 15 -1.12 -22.38 -26.03
C GLN A 15 0.30 -22.96 -26.08
N SER A 16 0.57 -24.00 -25.29
CA SER A 16 1.86 -24.68 -25.26
C SER A 16 2.03 -25.61 -26.46
N GLU A 17 3.24 -25.69 -27.02
CA GLU A 17 3.58 -26.53 -28.17
C GLU A 17 3.18 -28.00 -27.97
N ARG A 18 3.33 -28.51 -26.75
CA ARG A 18 2.92 -29.88 -26.38
C ARG A 18 1.42 -30.13 -26.55
N ASN A 19 0.59 -29.09 -26.50
CA ASN A 19 -0.86 -29.17 -26.68
C ASN A 19 -1.31 -28.60 -28.05
N GLY A 20 -0.39 -28.46 -29.01
CA GLY A 20 -0.68 -27.94 -30.36
C GLY A 20 -0.74 -26.42 -30.46
N GLY A 21 -0.20 -25.71 -29.46
CA GLY A 21 -0.10 -24.25 -29.45
C GLY A 21 1.17 -23.70 -30.11
N ARG A 22 1.30 -22.37 -30.12
CA ARG A 22 2.34 -21.64 -30.88
C ARG A 22 3.57 -21.24 -30.04
N PHE A 23 3.53 -21.46 -28.72
CA PHE A 23 4.55 -20.97 -27.79
C PHE A 23 5.21 -22.11 -27.04
N SER A 24 6.51 -21.98 -26.75
CA SER A 24 7.27 -22.98 -26.02
C SER A 24 6.68 -23.23 -24.63
N ASP A 25 6.73 -24.49 -24.18
CA ASP A 25 6.18 -24.91 -22.89
C ASP A 25 6.80 -24.14 -21.71
N THR A 26 8.09 -23.80 -21.81
CA THR A 26 8.81 -22.99 -20.83
C THR A 26 8.29 -21.55 -20.78
N PHE A 27 8.00 -20.94 -21.93
CA PHE A 27 7.42 -19.60 -22.00
C PHE A 27 6.02 -19.56 -21.37
N VAL A 28 5.15 -20.52 -21.72
CA VAL A 28 3.79 -20.61 -21.14
C VAL A 28 3.84 -20.83 -19.63
N ALA A 29 4.75 -21.67 -19.14
CA ALA A 29 4.94 -21.90 -17.71
C ALA A 29 5.42 -20.64 -16.97
N ASN A 30 6.35 -19.88 -17.59
CA ASN A 30 6.86 -18.62 -17.06
C ASN A 30 5.79 -17.53 -16.99
N VAL A 31 4.96 -17.39 -18.04
CA VAL A 31 3.82 -16.45 -18.04
C VAL A 31 2.79 -16.85 -16.97
N GLY A 32 2.48 -18.14 -16.84
CA GLY A 32 1.59 -18.63 -15.79
C GLY A 32 2.13 -18.37 -14.37
N ALA A 33 3.45 -18.49 -14.17
CA ALA A 33 4.09 -18.12 -12.91
C ALA A 33 3.99 -16.61 -12.65
N MET A 34 4.19 -15.78 -13.67
CA MET A 34 4.07 -14.32 -13.53
C MET A 34 2.68 -13.88 -13.10
N GLY A 35 1.61 -14.54 -13.58
CA GLY A 35 0.25 -14.26 -13.10
C GLY A 35 0.10 -14.44 -11.57
N HIS A 36 0.77 -15.43 -10.99
CA HIS A 36 0.77 -15.65 -9.54
C HIS A 36 1.60 -14.60 -8.81
N VAL A 37 2.75 -14.19 -9.37
CA VAL A 37 3.56 -13.12 -8.80
C VAL A 37 2.80 -11.80 -8.78
N VAL A 38 2.05 -11.47 -9.85
CA VAL A 38 1.17 -10.29 -9.86
C VAL A 38 0.11 -10.39 -8.77
N ALA A 39 -0.51 -11.56 -8.58
CA ALA A 39 -1.47 -11.74 -7.49
C ALA A 39 -0.84 -11.51 -6.10
N LEU A 40 0.43 -11.86 -5.90
CA LEU A 40 1.16 -11.54 -4.68
C LEU A 40 1.51 -10.05 -4.56
N MET A 41 1.80 -9.37 -5.67
CA MET A 41 2.03 -7.92 -5.67
C MET A 41 0.79 -7.13 -5.24
N LEU A 42 -0.43 -7.64 -5.47
CA LEU A 42 -1.66 -6.96 -5.07
C LEU A 42 -1.78 -6.76 -3.55
N TYR A 43 -1.07 -7.53 -2.73
CA TYR A 43 -1.01 -7.32 -1.28
C TYR A 43 -0.33 -5.99 -0.89
N VAL A 44 0.41 -5.34 -1.81
CA VAL A 44 0.98 -4.01 -1.61
C VAL A 44 -0.08 -2.90 -1.65
N LEU A 45 -1.18 -3.12 -2.37
CA LEU A 45 -2.15 -2.07 -2.71
C LEU A 45 -2.79 -1.39 -1.50
N PRO A 46 -3.25 -2.09 -0.45
CA PRO A 46 -3.84 -1.42 0.70
C PRO A 46 -2.93 -0.38 1.36
N PHE A 47 -1.63 -0.68 1.45
CA PHE A 47 -0.64 0.27 1.93
C PHE A 47 -0.45 1.41 0.93
N SER A 48 -0.25 1.09 -0.35
CA SER A 48 -0.07 2.09 -1.42
C SER A 48 -1.24 3.08 -1.51
N VAL A 49 -2.46 2.61 -1.28
CA VAL A 49 -3.65 3.47 -1.29
C VAL A 49 -3.59 4.49 -0.16
N ILE A 50 -3.26 4.07 1.07
CA ILE A 50 -3.10 4.99 2.20
C ILE A 50 -1.93 5.94 1.97
N TYR A 51 -0.80 5.43 1.47
CA TYR A 51 0.36 6.22 1.11
C TYR A 51 0.00 7.31 0.08
N GLY A 52 -0.80 6.96 -0.94
CA GLY A 52 -1.29 7.91 -1.94
C GLY A 52 -2.15 9.04 -1.38
N GLN A 53 -2.79 8.84 -0.22
CA GLN A 53 -3.58 9.88 0.45
C GLN A 53 -2.72 10.94 1.14
N MET A 54 -1.42 10.70 1.33
CA MET A 54 -0.52 11.69 1.91
C MET A 54 -0.45 12.96 1.07
N GLY A 55 -0.50 12.84 -0.26
CA GLY A 55 -0.54 13.99 -1.19
C GLY A 55 -1.94 14.58 -1.38
N GLY A 56 -2.98 13.93 -0.88
CA GLY A 56 -4.38 14.34 -1.04
C GLY A 56 -5.01 14.71 0.30
N LEU A 57 -5.72 13.76 0.90
CA LEU A 57 -6.50 13.95 2.13
C LEU A 57 -5.70 14.55 3.30
N PHE A 58 -4.49 14.03 3.54
CA PHE A 58 -3.67 14.48 4.67
C PHE A 58 -3.20 15.93 4.46
N VAL A 59 -2.91 16.33 3.22
CA VAL A 59 -2.60 17.73 2.88
C VAL A 59 -3.83 18.61 3.03
N ILE A 60 -5.02 18.15 2.65
CA ILE A 60 -6.28 18.89 2.86
C ILE A 60 -6.48 19.16 4.36
N GLN A 61 -6.34 18.14 5.22
CA GLN A 61 -6.43 18.30 6.67
C GLN A 61 -5.31 19.21 7.22
N ALA A 62 -4.08 19.08 6.72
CA ALA A 62 -2.96 19.91 7.14
C ALA A 62 -3.12 21.39 6.78
N ASN A 63 -3.75 21.71 5.64
CA ASN A 63 -4.05 23.08 5.23
C ASN A 63 -5.06 23.78 6.13
N SER A 64 -5.89 23.00 6.84
CA SER A 64 -6.87 23.51 7.79
C SER A 64 -6.25 23.80 9.16
N LEU A 65 -5.14 23.15 9.51
CA LEU A 65 -4.40 23.37 10.76
C LEU A 65 -3.68 24.73 10.82
N GLU A 66 -3.29 25.14 12.02
CA GLU A 66 -2.47 26.33 12.25
C GLU A 66 -1.03 26.06 11.81
N VAL A 67 -0.53 26.92 10.91
CA VAL A 67 0.85 26.91 10.46
C VAL A 67 1.76 27.34 11.62
N ALA A 68 2.67 26.46 12.01
CA ALA A 68 3.66 26.76 13.04
C ALA A 68 4.99 27.15 12.38
N GLY A 69 5.23 28.45 12.20
CA GLY A 69 6.48 28.97 11.63
C GLY A 69 6.67 28.57 10.15
N PRO A 70 7.84 28.03 9.73
CA PRO A 70 8.09 27.64 8.34
C PRO A 70 7.41 26.32 7.92
N ILE A 71 6.73 25.62 8.85
CA ILE A 71 6.14 24.31 8.60
C ILE A 71 4.76 24.49 7.98
N ASN A 72 4.71 24.43 6.65
CA ASN A 72 3.49 24.38 5.86
C ASN A 72 3.13 22.93 5.52
N SER A 73 1.94 22.72 4.93
CA SER A 73 1.49 21.39 4.46
C SER A 73 2.49 20.71 3.52
N GLY A 74 3.16 21.47 2.65
CA GLY A 74 4.21 20.94 1.77
C GLY A 74 5.47 20.44 2.51
N PHE A 75 5.75 20.97 3.71
CA PHE A 75 6.88 20.50 4.52
C PHE A 75 6.62 19.12 5.14
N LEU A 76 5.35 18.70 5.26
CA LEU A 76 5.00 17.42 5.88
C LEU A 76 5.60 16.21 5.14
N ASN A 77 5.76 16.31 3.82
CA ASN A 77 6.40 15.25 3.04
C ASN A 77 7.87 15.02 3.45
N ASN A 78 8.55 16.03 4.01
CA ASN A 78 9.88 15.83 4.57
C ASN A 78 9.88 14.94 5.82
N PHE A 79 8.81 14.95 6.63
CA PHE A 79 8.70 14.06 7.78
C PHE A 79 8.57 12.60 7.36
N ASP A 80 7.90 12.33 6.23
CA ASP A 80 7.87 10.99 5.64
C ASP A 80 9.27 10.52 5.24
N ALA A 81 10.01 11.34 4.49
CA ALA A 81 11.40 11.05 4.12
C ALA A 81 12.31 10.83 5.35
N ILE A 82 12.15 11.63 6.40
CA ILE A 82 12.85 11.44 7.68
C ILE A 82 12.45 10.10 8.31
N GLY A 83 11.17 9.75 8.29
CA GLY A 83 10.64 8.47 8.77
C GLY A 83 11.28 7.29 8.06
N VAL A 84 11.38 7.34 6.74
CA VAL A 84 12.05 6.33 5.90
C VAL A 84 13.53 6.19 6.27
N LEU A 85 14.25 7.30 6.44
CA LEU A 85 15.67 7.28 6.82
C LEU A 85 15.88 6.65 8.20
N ILE A 86 15.09 7.06 9.20
CA ILE A 86 15.16 6.51 10.56
C ILE A 86 14.79 5.03 10.53
N ALA A 87 13.71 4.67 9.85
CA ALA A 87 13.26 3.28 9.72
C ALA A 87 14.33 2.41 9.06
N GLY A 88 14.97 2.89 7.99
CA GLY A 88 16.08 2.19 7.34
C GLY A 88 17.23 1.88 8.30
N VAL A 89 17.66 2.86 9.09
CA VAL A 89 18.71 2.67 10.10
C VAL A 89 18.26 1.71 11.21
N VAL A 90 17.05 1.88 11.73
CA VAL A 90 16.49 1.04 12.81
C VAL A 90 16.33 -0.40 12.34
N ILE A 91 15.87 -0.62 11.11
CA ILE A 91 15.66 -1.93 10.53
C ILE A 91 17.00 -2.62 10.26
N GLY A 92 17.92 -1.91 9.62
CA GLY A 92 19.24 -2.44 9.25
C GLY A 92 20.14 -2.73 10.45
N ASN A 93 20.24 -1.81 11.40
CA ASN A 93 21.18 -1.91 12.52
C ASN A 93 20.56 -2.49 13.80
N GLY A 94 19.23 -2.49 13.92
CA GLY A 94 18.52 -2.92 15.13
C GLY A 94 17.71 -4.18 14.90
N ILE A 95 16.64 -4.09 14.10
CA ILE A 95 15.62 -5.14 13.98
C ILE A 95 16.20 -6.41 13.36
N TYR A 96 16.81 -6.34 12.16
CA TYR A 96 17.36 -7.53 11.53
C TYR A 96 18.44 -8.24 12.35
N PRO A 97 19.47 -7.58 12.90
CA PRO A 97 20.47 -8.26 13.72
C PRO A 97 19.90 -8.82 15.02
N PHE A 98 18.88 -8.17 15.61
CA PHE A 98 18.20 -8.72 16.79
C PHE A 98 17.39 -9.96 16.46
N LEU A 99 16.71 -9.98 15.32
CA LEU A 99 15.95 -11.13 14.86
C LEU A 99 16.85 -12.30 14.46
N ASP A 100 17.99 -12.00 13.83
CA ASP A 100 18.99 -13.00 13.45
C ASP A 100 19.63 -13.65 14.68
N LYS A 101 19.93 -12.86 15.73
CA LYS A 101 20.34 -13.38 17.05
C LYS A 101 19.31 -14.31 17.70
N ARG A 102 18.03 -14.19 17.35
CA ARG A 102 16.93 -15.04 17.84
C ARG A 102 16.56 -16.15 16.84
N GLY A 103 17.21 -16.24 15.69
CA GLY A 103 16.89 -17.19 14.63
C GLY A 103 15.52 -16.98 13.97
N ILE A 104 14.89 -15.80 14.13
CA ILE A 104 13.56 -15.52 13.60
C ILE A 104 13.69 -14.85 12.24
N LYS A 105 13.34 -15.56 11.17
CA LYS A 105 13.26 -14.96 9.83
C LYS A 105 11.88 -14.35 9.60
N LEU A 106 11.81 -13.04 9.34
CA LEU A 106 10.56 -12.40 8.95
C LEU A 106 10.16 -12.87 7.56
N SER A 107 9.03 -13.57 7.49
CA SER A 107 8.39 -13.85 6.21
C SER A 107 7.99 -12.55 5.52
N MET A 108 8.15 -12.53 4.20
CA MET A 108 7.71 -11.47 3.29
C MET A 108 6.25 -11.03 3.56
N MET A 109 5.35 -11.97 3.81
CA MET A 109 3.95 -11.66 4.18
C MET A 109 3.81 -10.94 5.53
N THR A 110 4.68 -11.25 6.48
CA THR A 110 4.68 -10.58 7.79
C THR A 110 5.20 -9.15 7.66
N LYS A 111 6.19 -8.90 6.78
CA LYS A 111 6.66 -7.54 6.49
C LYS A 111 5.55 -6.67 5.89
N PHE A 112 4.77 -7.20 4.94
CA PHE A 112 3.59 -6.51 4.41
C PHE A 112 2.57 -6.18 5.51
N GLY A 113 2.26 -7.16 6.37
CA GLY A 113 1.33 -6.95 7.49
C GLY A 113 1.79 -5.88 8.47
N ILE A 114 3.09 -5.82 8.80
CA ILE A 114 3.65 -4.79 9.70
C ILE A 114 3.50 -3.40 9.09
N GLY A 115 3.83 -3.23 7.81
CA GLY A 115 3.72 -1.92 7.17
C GLY A 115 2.27 -1.47 6.99
N SER A 116 1.36 -2.37 6.63
CA SER A 116 -0.08 -2.07 6.60
C SER A 116 -0.64 -1.77 8.00
N PHE A 117 -0.09 -2.38 9.06
CA PHE A 117 -0.49 -2.07 10.42
C PHE A 117 -0.08 -0.66 10.82
N LEU A 118 1.16 -0.26 10.49
CA LEU A 118 1.64 1.11 10.73
C LEU A 118 0.80 2.14 9.96
N SER A 119 0.40 1.86 8.73
CA SER A 119 -0.47 2.76 7.97
C SER A 119 -1.89 2.84 8.55
N CYS A 120 -2.45 1.74 9.08
CA CYS A 120 -3.71 1.79 9.85
C CYS A 120 -3.59 2.69 11.07
N VAL A 121 -2.50 2.58 11.84
CA VAL A 121 -2.28 3.43 13.01
C VAL A 121 -2.17 4.90 12.58
N ALA A 122 -1.47 5.19 11.48
CA ALA A 122 -1.40 6.55 10.93
C ALA A 122 -2.78 7.11 10.56
N VAL A 123 -3.65 6.30 9.96
CA VAL A 123 -5.04 6.69 9.66
C VAL A 123 -5.84 6.97 10.93
N LEU A 124 -5.68 6.15 11.99
CA LEU A 124 -6.31 6.41 13.30
C LEU A 124 -5.84 7.74 13.91
N PHE A 125 -4.55 8.08 13.77
CA PHE A 125 -4.05 9.40 14.14
C PHE A 125 -4.70 10.51 13.31
N GLY A 126 -4.92 10.30 12.01
CA GLY A 126 -5.68 11.24 11.16
C GLY A 126 -7.12 11.50 11.65
N ILE A 127 -7.84 10.44 12.04
CA ILE A 127 -9.20 10.52 12.64
C ILE A 127 -9.15 11.28 13.97
N MET A 128 -8.17 10.96 14.82
CA MET A 128 -8.01 11.63 16.11
C MET A 128 -7.76 13.13 15.93
N ILE A 129 -6.89 13.52 14.99
CA ILE A 129 -6.61 14.92 14.68
C ILE A 129 -7.86 15.62 14.14
N ASP A 130 -8.65 14.96 13.28
CA ASP A 130 -9.92 15.52 12.75
C ASP A 130 -10.91 15.80 13.88
N HIS A 131 -11.11 14.84 14.78
CA HIS A 131 -11.98 14.98 15.94
C HIS A 131 -11.50 16.08 16.90
N MET A 132 -10.20 16.11 17.20
CA MET A 132 -9.63 17.16 18.04
C MET A 132 -9.86 18.54 17.43
N MET A 133 -9.63 18.68 16.12
CA MET A 133 -9.77 19.94 15.40
C MET A 133 -11.22 20.43 15.39
N LYS A 134 -12.18 19.55 15.06
CA LYS A 134 -13.62 19.87 15.11
C LYS A 134 -14.08 20.24 16.52
N SER A 135 -13.57 19.54 17.55
CA SER A 135 -13.90 19.83 18.95
C SER A 135 -13.37 21.16 19.45
N GLN A 136 -12.11 21.50 19.12
CA GLN A 136 -11.51 22.79 19.48
C GLN A 136 -12.19 23.96 18.77
N TYR A 137 -12.52 23.77 17.49
CA TYR A 137 -13.26 24.76 16.72
C TYR A 137 -14.64 25.05 17.34
N ALA A 138 -15.38 24.02 17.74
CA ALA A 138 -16.69 24.17 18.36
C ALA A 138 -16.65 24.87 19.74
N LYS A 139 -15.54 24.77 20.47
CA LYS A 139 -15.39 25.35 21.81
C LYS A 139 -14.84 26.78 21.77
N ASN A 140 -13.76 27.00 21.04
CA ASN A 140 -12.96 28.23 21.13
C ASN A 140 -12.76 28.91 19.77
N GLY A 141 -13.12 28.27 18.65
CA GLY A 141 -12.81 28.76 17.30
C GLY A 141 -11.33 28.74 16.93
N GLU A 142 -10.48 28.17 17.78
CA GLU A 142 -9.03 28.11 17.60
C GLU A 142 -8.59 26.90 16.75
N LYS A 143 -7.47 27.07 16.05
CA LYS A 143 -6.86 26.04 15.21
C LYS A 143 -5.85 25.23 16.01
N ILE A 144 -5.67 23.96 15.66
CA ILE A 144 -4.62 23.11 16.25
C ILE A 144 -3.34 23.24 15.44
N SER A 145 -2.19 23.14 16.09
CA SER A 145 -0.89 23.15 15.44
C SER A 145 -0.71 22.02 14.42
N ILE A 146 -0.10 22.35 13.27
CA ILE A 146 0.28 21.39 12.22
C ILE A 146 1.25 20.29 12.68
N PHE A 147 1.98 20.48 13.79
CA PHE A 147 2.95 19.50 14.29
C PHE A 147 2.35 18.11 14.59
N TRP A 148 1.06 18.05 14.92
CA TRP A 148 0.37 16.77 15.14
C TRP A 148 0.36 15.88 13.89
N MET A 149 0.48 16.46 12.70
CA MET A 149 0.59 15.72 11.43
C MET A 149 1.95 15.08 11.21
N ALA A 150 3.00 15.46 11.95
CA ALA A 150 4.30 14.82 11.80
C ALA A 150 4.23 13.33 12.17
N ILE A 151 3.41 12.96 13.17
CA ILE A 151 3.26 11.58 13.66
C ILE A 151 2.74 10.63 12.58
N PRO A 152 1.59 10.88 11.93
CA PRO A 152 1.10 9.98 10.88
C PRO A 152 2.03 9.90 9.67
N PHE A 153 2.68 11.00 9.28
CA PHE A 153 3.67 10.99 8.18
C PHE A 153 4.89 10.12 8.52
N LEU A 154 5.43 10.25 9.73
CA LEU A 154 6.51 9.39 10.20
C LEU A 154 6.07 7.91 10.19
N LEU A 155 4.90 7.59 10.74
CA LEU A 155 4.40 6.22 10.80
C LEU A 155 4.25 5.58 9.41
N ILE A 156 3.76 6.34 8.42
CA ILE A 156 3.67 5.85 7.04
C ILE A 156 5.06 5.60 6.47
N GLY A 157 6.01 6.53 6.64
CA GLY A 157 7.40 6.35 6.18
C GLY A 157 8.10 5.14 6.83
N PHE A 158 7.81 4.85 8.10
CA PHE A 158 8.26 3.60 8.73
C PHE A 158 7.67 2.35 8.06
N GLY A 159 6.37 2.38 7.75
CA GLY A 159 5.69 1.28 7.05
C GLY A 159 6.18 1.11 5.61
N GLU A 160 6.55 2.21 4.95
CA GLU A 160 7.02 2.24 3.57
C GLU A 160 8.25 1.36 3.37
N VAL A 161 9.22 1.49 4.28
CA VAL A 161 10.46 0.71 4.23
C VAL A 161 10.16 -0.78 4.29
N PHE A 162 9.16 -1.21 5.07
CA PHE A 162 8.78 -2.62 5.10
C PHE A 162 8.07 -3.07 3.84
N VAL A 163 7.14 -2.27 3.31
CA VAL A 163 6.27 -2.69 2.21
C VAL A 163 6.97 -2.62 0.86
N TYR A 164 7.56 -1.48 0.52
CA TYR A 164 8.13 -1.30 -0.82
C TYR A 164 9.43 -2.07 -1.02
N SER A 165 10.33 -2.10 -0.03
CA SER A 165 11.55 -2.93 -0.14
C SER A 165 11.21 -4.41 -0.37
N THR A 166 10.22 -4.91 0.38
CA THR A 166 9.71 -6.27 0.28
C THR A 166 9.02 -6.52 -1.05
N SER A 167 8.26 -5.55 -1.58
CA SER A 167 7.59 -5.69 -2.89
C SER A 167 8.60 -5.78 -4.04
N TYR A 168 9.68 -5.00 -3.99
CA TYR A 168 10.76 -5.10 -4.98
C TYR A 168 11.53 -6.43 -4.86
N GLU A 169 11.81 -6.88 -3.64
CA GLU A 169 12.42 -8.19 -3.38
C GLU A 169 11.54 -9.33 -3.90
N LEU A 170 10.22 -9.29 -3.63
CA LEU A 170 9.22 -10.24 -4.13
C LEU A 170 9.25 -10.29 -5.66
N ALA A 171 9.14 -9.14 -6.30
CA ALA A 171 9.09 -9.01 -7.74
C ALA A 171 10.35 -9.59 -8.39
N PHE A 172 11.53 -9.32 -7.83
CA PHE A 172 12.79 -9.80 -8.39
C PHE A 172 13.05 -11.29 -8.13
N THR A 173 12.74 -11.78 -6.93
CA THR A 173 13.07 -13.15 -6.49
C THR A 173 12.14 -14.21 -7.07
N LEU A 174 10.83 -13.92 -7.16
CA LEU A 174 9.83 -14.85 -7.70
C LEU A 174 9.72 -14.80 -9.23
N SER A 175 10.33 -13.80 -9.88
CA SER A 175 10.36 -13.74 -11.34
C SER A 175 11.30 -14.79 -11.95
N PRO A 176 10.89 -15.47 -13.03
CA PRO A 176 11.77 -16.30 -13.85
C PRO A 176 12.96 -15.50 -14.40
N GLU A 177 14.09 -16.13 -14.69
CA GLU A 177 15.35 -15.45 -15.03
C GLU A 177 15.23 -14.49 -16.23
N GLY A 178 14.51 -14.86 -17.27
CA GLY A 178 14.25 -14.00 -18.44
C GLY A 178 13.17 -12.92 -18.23
N PHE A 179 12.44 -12.94 -17.11
CA PHE A 179 11.30 -12.06 -16.84
C PHE A 179 11.48 -11.15 -15.63
N LYS A 180 12.66 -11.14 -14.98
CA LYS A 180 12.92 -10.29 -13.79
C LYS A 180 12.66 -8.80 -14.02
N ALA A 181 13.08 -8.28 -15.18
CA ALA A 181 12.82 -6.89 -15.57
C ALA A 181 11.32 -6.64 -15.75
N PHE A 182 10.61 -7.58 -16.38
CA PHE A 182 9.16 -7.51 -16.59
C PHE A 182 8.39 -7.57 -15.26
N GLY A 183 8.74 -8.47 -14.35
CA GLY A 183 8.16 -8.54 -13.00
C GLY A 183 8.38 -7.26 -12.19
N SER A 184 9.57 -6.65 -12.30
CA SER A 184 9.86 -5.36 -11.65
C SER A 184 9.04 -4.22 -12.25
N ALA A 185 8.87 -4.19 -13.57
CA ALA A 185 8.02 -3.22 -14.26
C ALA A 185 6.54 -3.39 -13.85
N LEU A 186 6.06 -4.62 -13.71
CA LEU A 186 4.72 -4.91 -13.20
C LEU A 186 4.54 -4.45 -11.76
N ASN A 187 5.54 -4.63 -10.89
CA ASN A 187 5.49 -4.13 -9.53
C ASN A 187 5.32 -2.59 -9.49
N LEU A 188 6.11 -1.88 -10.29
CA LEU A 188 5.99 -0.42 -10.47
C LEU A 188 4.62 -0.02 -11.02
N PHE A 189 4.09 -0.79 -11.97
CA PHE A 189 2.76 -0.56 -12.51
C PHE A 189 1.66 -0.71 -11.44
N VAL A 190 1.76 -1.72 -10.56
CA VAL A 190 0.82 -1.94 -9.45
C VAL A 190 0.92 -0.80 -8.42
N ILE A 191 2.13 -0.48 -7.96
CA ILE A 191 2.37 0.53 -6.91
C ILE A 191 2.06 1.95 -7.41
N GLY A 192 2.32 2.24 -8.68
CA GLY A 192 2.11 3.57 -9.27
C GLY A 192 0.75 3.72 -9.93
N CYS A 193 0.53 3.02 -11.05
CA CYS A 193 -0.63 3.23 -11.92
C CYS A 193 -1.93 2.72 -11.25
N ILE A 194 -1.96 1.44 -10.86
CA ILE A 194 -3.18 0.86 -10.25
C ILE A 194 -3.54 1.59 -8.97
N ASN A 195 -2.53 1.88 -8.14
CA ASN A 195 -2.74 2.67 -6.93
C ASN A 195 -3.37 4.05 -7.21
N ASN A 196 -2.80 4.84 -8.13
CA ASN A 196 -3.33 6.16 -8.46
C ASN A 196 -4.75 6.11 -9.03
N LEU A 197 -5.08 5.07 -9.81
CA LEU A 197 -6.44 4.83 -10.29
C LEU A 197 -7.41 4.58 -9.12
N ILE A 198 -7.02 3.75 -8.14
CA ILE A 198 -7.84 3.48 -6.95
C ILE A 198 -8.03 4.74 -6.12
N VAL A 199 -6.94 5.49 -5.85
CA VAL A 199 -6.99 6.75 -5.09
C VAL A 199 -7.92 7.76 -5.76
N THR A 200 -7.78 7.95 -7.08
CA THR A 200 -8.62 8.87 -7.85
C THR A 200 -10.07 8.42 -7.89
N ALA A 201 -10.33 7.13 -8.08
CA ALA A 201 -11.68 6.57 -8.05
C ALA A 201 -12.33 6.75 -6.68
N LEU A 202 -11.57 6.53 -5.60
CA LEU A 202 -12.04 6.71 -4.23
C LEU A 202 -12.39 8.18 -3.95
N LEU A 203 -11.52 9.11 -4.34
CA LEU A 203 -11.80 10.55 -4.23
C LEU A 203 -13.04 10.96 -5.03
N LYS A 204 -13.21 10.43 -6.24
CA LYS A 204 -14.39 10.71 -7.08
C LYS A 204 -15.67 10.13 -6.47
N ALA A 205 -15.61 8.91 -5.92
CA ALA A 205 -16.75 8.27 -5.27
C ALA A 205 -17.17 9.02 -4.00
N CYS A 206 -16.20 9.52 -3.24
CA CYS A 206 -16.42 10.30 -2.02
C CYS A 206 -16.56 11.81 -2.28
N ASN A 207 -16.65 12.26 -3.53
CA ASN A 207 -16.80 13.68 -3.86
C ASN A 207 -18.07 14.28 -3.22
N SER A 208 -19.13 13.48 -3.08
CA SER A 208 -20.35 13.88 -2.34
C SER A 208 -20.12 14.15 -0.84
N MET A 209 -19.04 13.64 -0.26
CA MET A 209 -18.68 13.80 1.14
C MET A 209 -17.75 15.00 1.37
N ILE A 210 -17.10 15.51 0.31
CA ILE A 210 -16.13 16.60 0.35
C ILE A 210 -16.80 17.88 -0.17
N VAL A 211 -16.99 18.87 0.70
CA VAL A 211 -17.57 20.15 0.31
C VAL A 211 -16.47 21.02 -0.29
N TYR A 212 -16.55 21.26 -1.61
CA TYR A 212 -15.64 22.18 -2.28
C TYR A 212 -16.13 23.62 -2.10
N PRO A 213 -15.22 24.58 -1.83
CA PRO A 213 -15.60 25.98 -1.78
C PRO A 213 -16.14 26.43 -3.15
N PRO A 214 -17.15 27.30 -3.19
CA PRO A 214 -17.81 27.72 -4.43
C PRO A 214 -16.90 28.49 -5.40
N ASN A 215 -15.68 28.86 -4.98
CA ASN A 215 -14.71 29.58 -5.78
C ASN A 215 -13.38 28.81 -5.81
N PRO A 216 -12.84 28.38 -6.97
CA PRO A 216 -11.61 27.60 -7.06
C PRO A 216 -10.34 28.35 -6.61
N LYS A 217 -10.43 29.67 -6.37
CA LYS A 217 -9.36 30.49 -5.78
C LYS A 217 -9.47 30.61 -4.26
N MET A 218 -10.60 30.24 -3.66
CA MET A 218 -10.70 30.08 -2.21
C MET A 218 -10.17 28.69 -1.89
N GLU A 219 -8.96 28.63 -1.37
CA GLU A 219 -8.44 27.38 -0.81
C GLU A 219 -9.33 26.95 0.37
N LEU A 220 -9.39 25.66 0.69
CA LEU A 220 -10.03 25.07 1.89
C LEU A 220 -9.46 25.60 3.23
N LYS A 221 -8.69 26.69 3.20
CA LYS A 221 -8.14 27.43 4.35
C LYS A 221 -9.22 27.94 5.30
N GLU A 222 -10.42 28.21 4.80
CA GLU A 222 -11.57 28.58 5.63
C GLU A 222 -12.13 27.34 6.35
N MET A 223 -11.84 27.25 7.66
CA MET A 223 -12.28 26.17 8.55
C MET A 223 -13.78 25.88 8.51
N LYS A 224 -14.59 26.85 8.09
CA LYS A 224 -16.05 26.70 7.97
C LYS A 224 -16.43 25.62 6.96
N TYR A 225 -15.80 25.61 5.78
CA TYR A 225 -16.03 24.60 4.75
C TYR A 225 -15.44 23.23 5.13
N TYR A 226 -14.34 23.24 5.90
CA TYR A 226 -13.76 22.01 6.42
C TYR A 226 -14.65 21.35 7.48
N ALA A 227 -15.22 22.14 8.41
CA ALA A 227 -16.09 21.62 9.46
C ALA A 227 -17.38 20.98 8.91
N GLU A 228 -17.87 21.48 7.77
CA GLU A 228 -19.02 20.92 7.04
C GLU A 228 -18.65 19.64 6.25
N THR A 229 -17.36 19.39 6.02
CA THR A 229 -16.88 18.21 5.29
C THR A 229 -16.85 16.98 6.20
N ARG A 230 -17.47 15.87 5.75
CA ARG A 230 -17.50 14.58 6.48
C ARG A 230 -16.22 13.77 6.25
N LEU A 231 -15.09 14.39 6.59
CA LEU A 231 -13.75 13.85 6.35
C LEU A 231 -13.45 12.61 7.22
N ASP A 232 -14.16 12.48 8.33
CA ASP A 232 -14.18 11.32 9.22
C ASP A 232 -14.64 10.05 8.51
N GLU A 233 -15.68 10.10 7.67
CA GLU A 233 -16.14 8.95 6.90
C GLU A 233 -15.08 8.46 5.91
N TYR A 234 -14.40 9.39 5.24
CA TYR A 234 -13.33 9.04 4.31
C TYR A 234 -12.19 8.33 5.03
N TYR A 235 -11.78 8.82 6.20
CA TYR A 235 -10.77 8.15 7.02
C TYR A 235 -11.21 6.77 7.51
N TRP A 236 -12.48 6.56 7.85
CA TRP A 236 -12.99 5.23 8.19
C TRP A 236 -12.94 4.26 7.01
N ILE A 237 -13.22 4.73 5.79
CA ILE A 237 -13.06 3.91 4.58
C ILE A 237 -11.59 3.54 4.38
N LEU A 238 -10.66 4.50 4.53
CA LEU A 238 -9.23 4.22 4.47
C LEU A 238 -8.78 3.24 5.55
N PHE A 239 -9.30 3.36 6.77
CA PHE A 239 -9.02 2.42 7.85
C PHE A 239 -9.48 1.01 7.48
N GLY A 240 -10.66 0.87 6.88
CA GLY A 240 -11.16 -0.41 6.36
C GLY A 240 -10.24 -1.02 5.30
N ILE A 241 -9.77 -0.21 4.34
CA ILE A 241 -8.80 -0.66 3.32
C ILE A 241 -7.49 -1.10 3.98
N GLY A 242 -6.94 -0.30 4.89
CA GLY A 242 -5.74 -0.65 5.64
C GLY A 242 -5.90 -1.95 6.44
N ALA A 243 -7.06 -2.13 7.10
CA ALA A 243 -7.35 -3.32 7.89
C ALA A 243 -7.35 -4.58 7.01
N ILE A 244 -7.88 -4.50 5.79
CA ILE A 244 -7.75 -5.59 4.80
C ILE A 244 -6.27 -5.87 4.50
N GLY A 245 -5.44 -4.84 4.37
CA GLY A 245 -3.99 -4.96 4.22
C GLY A 245 -3.26 -5.63 5.38
N VAL A 246 -3.79 -5.51 6.61
CA VAL A 246 -3.26 -6.22 7.79
C VAL A 246 -3.75 -7.66 7.83
N ILE A 247 -5.05 -7.86 7.59
CA ILE A 247 -5.70 -9.17 7.73
C ILE A 247 -5.27 -10.12 6.62
N ALA A 248 -5.22 -9.66 5.36
CA ALA A 248 -4.97 -10.54 4.22
C ALA A 248 -3.60 -11.26 4.30
N PRO A 249 -2.48 -10.60 4.65
CA PRO A 249 -1.19 -11.27 4.88
C PRO A 249 -1.14 -12.10 6.18
N ALA A 250 -2.04 -11.83 7.14
CA ALA A 250 -2.11 -12.58 8.40
C ALA A 250 -2.84 -13.93 8.26
N ILE A 251 -3.76 -14.06 7.29
CA ILE A 251 -4.50 -15.31 7.06
C ILE A 251 -3.51 -16.44 6.70
N PRO A 252 -3.59 -17.63 7.33
CA PRO A 252 -2.68 -18.75 7.04
C PRO A 252 -2.64 -19.17 5.56
N TRP A 253 -3.77 -19.01 4.86
CA TRP A 253 -3.90 -19.29 3.44
C TRP A 253 -2.98 -18.42 2.55
N SER A 254 -2.77 -17.13 2.87
CA SER A 254 -1.88 -16.28 2.08
C SER A 254 -0.42 -16.71 2.22
N ARG A 255 -0.03 -17.21 3.39
CA ARG A 255 1.30 -17.83 3.62
C ARG A 255 1.46 -19.12 2.83
N GLN A 256 0.44 -19.98 2.80
CA GLN A 256 0.47 -21.21 2.00
C GLN A 256 0.56 -20.89 0.50
N TYR A 257 -0.20 -19.91 0.03
CA TYR A 257 -0.17 -19.47 -1.37
C TYR A 257 1.19 -18.88 -1.76
N TYR A 258 1.80 -18.07 -0.89
CA TYR A 258 3.17 -17.59 -1.06
C TYR A 258 4.16 -18.75 -1.19
N ASN A 259 4.11 -19.73 -0.28
CA ASN A 259 5.00 -20.89 -0.33
C ASN A 259 4.80 -21.72 -1.59
N TYR A 260 3.55 -21.87 -2.07
CA TYR A 260 3.26 -22.51 -3.35
C TYR A 260 3.91 -21.78 -4.53
N CYS A 261 3.79 -20.45 -4.57
CA CYS A 261 4.42 -19.63 -5.62
C CYS A 261 5.94 -19.70 -5.55
N TRP A 262 6.51 -19.69 -4.35
CA TRP A 262 7.95 -19.82 -4.12
C TRP A 262 8.49 -21.16 -4.65
N ASN A 263 7.88 -22.27 -4.25
CA ASN A 263 8.28 -23.61 -4.69
C ASN A 263 8.18 -23.77 -6.21
N ARG A 264 7.18 -23.12 -6.83
CA ARG A 264 7.03 -23.11 -8.29
C ARG A 264 8.12 -22.28 -8.97
N ALA A 265 8.46 -21.12 -8.42
CA ALA A 265 9.53 -20.28 -8.95
C ALA A 265 10.90 -20.97 -8.86
N GLU A 266 11.18 -21.70 -7.76
CA GLU A 266 12.41 -22.49 -7.64
C GLU A 266 12.49 -23.61 -8.68
N LYS A 267 11.40 -24.35 -8.91
CA LYS A 267 11.36 -25.40 -9.94
C LYS A 267 11.65 -24.87 -11.34
N LEU A 268 11.19 -23.66 -11.65
CA LEU A 268 11.43 -23.01 -12.95
C LEU A 268 12.85 -22.44 -13.10
N LYS A 269 13.62 -22.29 -12.01
CA LYS A 269 15.04 -21.91 -12.07
C LYS A 269 15.96 -23.12 -12.26
N GLN A 270 15.50 -24.32 -11.94
CA GLN A 270 16.29 -25.56 -11.97
C GLN A 270 16.14 -26.37 -13.26
N GLY A 271 15.12 -26.08 -14.08
CA GLY A 271 14.83 -26.78 -15.35
C GLY A 271 14.91 -25.86 -16.54
#